data_AF-I3E893-F1
#
_entry.id   AF-I3E893-F1
#
_cell.length_a   1.000
_cell.length_b   1.000
_cell.length_c   1.000
_cell.angle_alpha   90.00
_cell.angle_beta   90.00
_cell.angle_gamma   90.00
#
_symmetry.space_group_name_H-M   'P 1'
#
loop_
_entity.id
_entity.type
_entity.pdbx_description
1 polymer ?
#
loop_
_entity_poly.entity_id
_entity_poly.type
_entity_poly.pdbx_seq_one_letter_code
_entity_poly.pdbx_strand_id
1 'polypeptide(L)'
;MKIEKDEKYLRAKKRVENLKAFYIHLIVYILVNAMLFVINLISDAGNWWFLYPLAGWGIGVIVHGVSTFAFGKFGSEWEERKIKEYMEKDK
;
A
#
# COMPACT_ATOMS: atom_id res chain seq x y z
N MET A 1 -3.98 31.18 6.69
CA MET A 1 -4.12 30.98 5.22
C MET A 1 -2.88 30.36 4.56
N LYS A 2 -1.64 30.81 4.82
CA LYS A 2 -0.41 30.22 4.23
C LYS A 2 -0.10 28.81 4.78
N ILE A 3 -0.11 28.67 6.11
CA ILE A 3 0.09 27.41 6.86
C ILE A 3 -0.88 26.30 6.39
N GLU A 4 -2.16 26.64 6.19
CA GLU A 4 -3.18 25.67 5.79
C GLU A 4 -2.99 25.15 4.35
N LYS A 5 -2.46 25.98 3.45
CA LYS A 5 -2.06 25.55 2.09
C LYS A 5 -0.85 24.62 2.15
N ASP A 6 0.11 24.92 3.01
CA ASP A 6 1.32 24.12 3.18
C ASP A 6 0.99 22.73 3.75
N GLU A 7 0.06 22.64 4.71
CA GLU A 7 -0.42 21.36 5.24
C GLU A 7 -1.17 20.50 4.20
N LYS A 8 -2.09 21.11 3.45
CA LYS A 8 -2.83 20.39 2.39
C LYS A 8 -1.88 19.87 1.31
N TYR A 9 -0.89 20.67 0.93
CA TYR A 9 0.15 20.28 -0.01
C TYR A 9 1.01 19.12 0.55
N LEU A 10 1.44 19.20 1.81
CA LEU A 10 2.28 18.17 2.43
C LEU A 10 1.54 16.82 2.53
N ARG A 11 0.25 16.84 2.90
CA ARG A 11 -0.61 15.64 2.92
C ARG A 11 -0.78 15.05 1.52
N ALA A 12 -1.04 15.88 0.52
CA ALA A 12 -1.16 15.44 -0.87
C ALA A 12 0.15 14.81 -1.38
N LYS A 13 1.30 15.45 -1.10
CA LYS A 13 2.63 14.94 -1.47
C LYS A 13 2.91 13.57 -0.85
N LYS A 14 2.67 13.42 0.45
CA LYS A 14 2.87 12.15 1.18
C LYS A 14 2.00 11.03 0.61
N ARG A 15 0.76 11.35 0.21
CA ARG A 15 -0.14 10.39 -0.44
C ARG A 15 0.40 9.91 -1.79
N VAL A 16 0.94 10.82 -2.60
CA VAL A 16 1.57 10.48 -3.90
C VAL A 16 2.83 9.63 -3.70
N GLU A 17 3.65 9.93 -2.70
CA GLU A 17 4.84 9.12 -2.37
C GLU A 17 4.46 7.69 -1.96
N ASN A 18 3.45 7.53 -1.10
CA ASN A 18 2.95 6.21 -0.71
C ASN A 18 2.38 5.41 -1.90
N LEU A 19 1.64 6.08 -2.79
CA LEU A 19 1.15 5.47 -4.04
C LEU A 19 2.30 4.99 -4.93
N LYS A 20 3.33 5.83 -5.13
CA LYS A 20 4.51 5.44 -5.90
C LYS A 20 5.22 4.23 -5.30
N ALA A 21 5.44 4.22 -3.98
CA ALA A 21 6.06 3.11 -3.28
C ALA A 21 5.26 1.80 -3.47
N PHE A 22 3.93 1.87 -3.34
CA PHE A 22 3.06 0.72 -3.58
C PHE A 22 3.15 0.21 -5.02
N TYR A 23 3.08 1.09 -6.02
CA TYR A 23 3.16 0.67 -7.42
C TYR A 23 4.50 0.03 -7.76
N ILE A 24 5.62 0.55 -7.25
CA ILE A 24 6.93 -0.05 -7.44
C ILE A 24 6.95 -1.47 -6.84
N HIS A 25 6.50 -1.63 -5.60
CA HIS A 25 6.42 -2.94 -4.95
C HIS A 25 5.52 -3.92 -5.71
N LEU A 26 4.36 -3.46 -6.19
CA LEU A 26 3.42 -4.28 -6.95
C LEU A 26 4.01 -4.73 -8.30
N ILE A 27 4.66 -3.82 -9.03
CA ILE A 27 5.30 -4.13 -10.31
C ILE A 27 6.43 -5.14 -10.10
N VAL A 28 7.30 -4.92 -9.11
CA VAL A 28 8.38 -5.86 -8.78
C VAL A 28 7.80 -7.22 -8.40
N TYR A 29 6.75 -7.26 -7.59
CA TYR A 29 6.07 -8.50 -7.22
C TYR A 29 5.54 -9.25 -8.45
N ILE A 30 4.86 -8.57 -9.38
CA ILE A 30 4.34 -9.19 -10.60
C ILE A 30 5.48 -9.72 -11.47
N LEU A 31 6.53 -8.92 -11.70
CA LEU A 31 7.67 -9.31 -12.55
C LEU A 31 8.43 -10.51 -11.99
N VAL A 32 8.71 -10.50 -10.69
CA VAL A 32 9.40 -11.62 -10.02
C VAL A 32 8.54 -12.88 -10.08
N ASN A 33 7.25 -12.80 -9.74
CA ASN A 33 6.39 -13.98 -9.78
C ASN A 33 6.16 -14.51 -11.20
N ALA A 34 6.07 -13.64 -12.20
CA ALA A 34 6.02 -14.06 -13.60
C ALA A 34 7.30 -14.78 -14.03
N MET A 35 8.47 -14.26 -13.62
CA MET A 35 9.75 -14.92 -13.86
C MET A 35 9.82 -16.29 -13.17
N LEU A 36 9.44 -16.39 -11.90
CA LEU A 36 9.42 -17.66 -11.16
C LEU A 36 8.43 -18.66 -11.77
N PHE A 37 7.28 -18.19 -12.24
CA PHE A 37 6.32 -19.02 -12.96
C PHE A 37 6.92 -19.61 -14.25
N VAL A 38 7.61 -18.80 -15.05
CA VAL A 38 8.30 -19.27 -16.26
C VAL A 38 9.41 -20.26 -15.92
N ILE A 39 10.23 -19.99 -14.89
CA ILE A 39 11.28 -20.92 -14.43
C ILE A 39 10.63 -22.24 -14.00
N ASN A 40 9.51 -22.19 -13.30
CA ASN A 40 8.82 -23.39 -12.85
C ASN A 40 8.33 -24.26 -14.00
N LEU A 41 7.73 -23.64 -15.03
CA LEU A 41 7.28 -24.35 -16.23
C LEU A 41 8.41 -25.04 -16.98
N ILE A 42 9.61 -24.44 -16.98
CA ILE A 42 10.78 -24.97 -17.70
C ILE A 42 11.52 -26.03 -16.85
N SER A 43 11.56 -25.87 -15.52
CA SER A 43 12.36 -26.72 -14.64
C SER A 43 11.65 -28.02 -14.27
N ASP A 44 10.41 -27.96 -13.80
CA ASP A 44 9.63 -29.13 -13.39
C ASP A 44 8.14 -28.75 -13.29
N ALA A 45 7.39 -29.01 -14.37
CA ALA A 45 5.96 -28.68 -14.43
C ALA A 45 5.10 -29.47 -13.42
N GLY A 46 5.65 -30.51 -12.78
CA GLY A 46 4.96 -31.30 -11.76
C GLY A 46 4.94 -30.64 -10.38
N ASN A 47 5.90 -29.74 -10.10
CA ASN A 47 6.05 -29.11 -8.78
C ASN A 47 5.75 -27.61 -8.87
N TRP A 48 4.70 -27.14 -8.19
CA TRP A 48 4.23 -25.75 -8.29
C TRP A 48 4.89 -24.84 -7.25
N TRP A 49 6.22 -24.92 -7.11
CA TRP A 49 6.94 -24.25 -6.03
C TRP A 49 6.88 -22.71 -6.08
N PHE A 50 6.62 -22.10 -7.24
CA PHE A 50 6.44 -20.65 -7.35
C PHE A 50 5.26 -20.12 -6.51
N LEU A 51 4.32 -20.99 -6.10
CA LEU A 51 3.19 -20.63 -5.24
C LEU A 51 3.64 -20.17 -3.84
N TYR A 52 4.76 -20.69 -3.32
CA TYR A 52 5.27 -20.30 -2.01
C TYR A 52 5.69 -18.82 -1.94
N PRO A 53 6.58 -18.31 -2.82
CA PRO A 53 6.90 -16.88 -2.86
C PRO A 53 5.69 -16.03 -3.26
N LEU A 54 4.83 -16.52 -4.15
CA LEU A 54 3.60 -15.84 -4.54
C LEU A 54 2.68 -15.57 -3.34
N ALA A 55 2.40 -16.61 -2.54
CA ALA A 55 1.56 -16.49 -1.36
C ALA A 55 2.24 -15.69 -0.24
N GLY A 56 3.51 -15.99 0.06
CA GLY A 56 4.24 -15.35 1.15
C GLY A 56 4.36 -13.84 0.97
N TRP A 57 4.80 -13.40 -0.22
CA TRP A 57 4.97 -11.97 -0.49
C TRP A 57 3.66 -11.30 -0.92
N GLY A 58 2.72 -12.07 -1.48
CA GLY A 58 1.42 -11.57 -1.90
C GLY A 58 0.61 -10.98 -0.74
N ILE A 59 0.69 -11.59 0.44
CA ILE A 59 0.06 -11.05 1.66
C ILE A 59 0.61 -9.65 1.99
N GLY A 60 1.94 -9.46 1.90
CA GLY A 60 2.58 -8.16 2.15
C GLY A 60 2.12 -7.09 1.16
N VAL A 61 2.00 -7.44 -0.12
CA VAL A 61 1.49 -6.53 -1.15
C VAL A 61 0.02 -6.18 -0.91
N ILE A 62 -0.82 -7.15 -0.54
CA ILE A 62 -2.23 -6.92 -0.20
C ILE A 62 -2.35 -5.98 1.00
N VAL A 63 -1.61 -6.23 2.08
CA VAL A 63 -1.61 -5.39 3.27
C VAL A 63 -1.13 -3.97 2.94
N HIS A 64 -0.06 -3.82 2.16
CA HIS A 64 0.44 -2.52 1.74
C HIS A 64 -0.57 -1.78 0.84
N GLY A 65 -1.28 -2.50 -0.03
CA GLY A 65 -2.35 -1.96 -0.87
C GLY A 65 -3.55 -1.49 -0.07
N VAL A 66 -4.07 -2.34 0.83
CA VAL A 66 -5.14 -1.96 1.76
C VAL A 66 -4.71 -0.72 2.56
N SER A 67 -3.47 -0.68 3.03
CA SER A 67 -3.00 0.49 3.78
C SER A 67 -2.94 1.76 2.93
N THR A 68 -2.43 1.66 1.70
CA THR A 68 -2.26 2.80 0.80
C THR A 68 -3.61 3.35 0.31
N PHE A 69 -4.57 2.48 0.00
CA PHE A 69 -5.86 2.87 -0.58
C PHE A 69 -6.99 3.02 0.45
N ALA A 70 -7.10 2.12 1.43
CA ALA A 70 -8.17 2.13 2.42
C ALA A 70 -7.90 3.14 3.54
N PHE A 71 -6.70 3.15 4.16
CA PHE A 71 -6.39 4.17 5.17
C PHE A 71 -6.22 5.57 4.55
N GLY A 72 -5.93 5.69 3.25
CA GLY A 72 -5.97 7.00 2.58
C GLY A 72 -7.36 7.65 2.56
N LYS A 73 -8.46 6.89 2.56
CA LYS A 73 -9.84 7.42 2.59
C LYS A 73 -10.45 7.36 3.99
N PHE A 74 -10.35 6.21 4.66
CA PHE A 74 -10.90 6.01 6.01
C PHE A 74 -10.04 6.66 7.10
N GLY A 75 -8.72 6.70 6.91
CA GLY A 75 -7.79 7.30 7.88
C GLY A 75 -7.95 8.82 7.97
N SER A 76 -8.20 9.51 6.85
CA SER A 76 -8.44 10.95 6.90
C SER A 76 -9.74 11.31 7.61
N GLU A 77 -10.84 10.57 7.36
CA GLU A 77 -12.10 10.76 8.10
C GLU A 77 -11.96 10.38 9.57
N TRP A 78 -11.25 9.30 9.87
CA TRP A 78 -10.98 8.88 11.25
C TRP A 78 -10.12 9.90 12.00
N GLU A 79 -9.08 10.45 11.37
CA GLU A 79 -8.24 11.52 11.92
C GLU A 79 -9.07 12.78 12.18
N GLU A 80 -9.87 13.22 11.21
CA GLU A 80 -10.74 14.39 11.36
C GLU A 80 -11.74 14.22 12.50
N ARG A 81 -12.32 13.03 12.62
CA ARG A 81 -13.24 12.68 13.71
C ARG A 81 -12.53 12.69 15.07
N LYS A 82 -11.31 12.16 15.15
CA LYS A 82 -10.54 12.14 16.41
C LYS A 82 -10.09 13.54 16.82
N ILE A 83 -9.67 14.38 15.86
CA ILE A 83 -9.34 15.79 16.12
C ILE A 83 -10.56 16.53 16.67
N LYS A 84 -11.76 16.34 16.07
CA LYS A 84 -13.01 16.89 16.60
C LYS A 84 -13.30 16.42 18.03
N GLU A 85 -13.15 15.13 18.30
CA GLU A 85 -13.41 14.55 19.62
C GLU A 85 -12.50 15.16 20.71
N TYR A 86 -11.21 15.39 20.42
CA TYR A 86 -10.31 16.05 21.36
C TYR A 86 -10.65 17.54 21.54
N MET A 87 -10.99 18.25 20.47
CA MET A 87 -11.40 19.66 20.52
C MET A 87 -12.71 19.90 21.29
N GLU A 88 -13.61 18.92 21.30
CA GLU A 88 -14.85 18.95 22.10
C GLU A 88 -14.62 18.54 23.56
N LYS A 89 -13.63 17.69 23.84
CA LYS A 89 -13.26 17.27 25.21
C LYS A 89 -12.42 18.30 25.97
N ASP A 90 -11.68 19.15 25.25
CA ASP A 90 -10.91 20.27 25.82
C ASP A 90 -11.74 21.57 25.95
N LYS A 91 -13.07 21.50 25.76
CA LYS A 91 -14.03 22.58 26.05
C LYS A 91 -14.78 22.29 27.35
#